data_AF-A0AAW6EIS5-F1
#
_entry.id   AF-A0AAW6EIS5-F1
#
_cell.length_a   1.000
_cell.length_b   1.000
_cell.length_c   1.000
_cell.angle_alpha   90.00
_cell.angle_beta   90.00
_cell.angle_gamma   90.00
#
_symmetry.space_group_name_H-M   'P 1'
#
loop_
_entity.id
_entity.type
_entity.pdbx_description
1 polymer ?
#
loop_
_entity_poly.entity_id
_entity_poly.type
_entity_poly.pdbx_seq_one_letter_code
_entity_poly.pdbx_strand_id
1 'polypeptide(L)'
;MRHQRYIIERDSAKGVLHYGSEEELYKMSPYGLYEYEQEQQEAEYRALLRKAMYMALSDLQEWNPHWYELVTEYYLSEPRPTLEQVGERYGVSRQAVTKSIRKGMTVLRCHANMHLAELLNE
;
A
#
# COMPACT_ATOMS: atom_id res chain seq x y z
N MET A 1 19.11 44.13 -34.85
CA MET A 1 18.39 45.09 -33.97
C MET A 1 16.91 45.30 -34.30
N ARG A 2 16.36 44.86 -35.45
CA ARG A 2 14.91 44.96 -35.75
C ARG A 2 14.12 43.65 -35.51
N HIS A 3 14.81 42.52 -35.51
CA HIS A 3 14.22 41.18 -35.38
C HIS A 3 13.89 40.78 -33.93
N GLN A 4 14.72 41.19 -32.96
CA GLN A 4 14.49 40.89 -31.54
C GLN A 4 13.30 41.63 -30.94
N ARG A 5 12.99 42.85 -31.43
CA ARG A 5 11.80 43.61 -31.00
C ARG A 5 10.49 42.94 -31.45
N TYR A 6 10.50 42.30 -32.62
CA TYR A 6 9.32 41.65 -33.18
C TYR A 6 8.87 40.39 -32.40
N ILE A 7 9.81 39.72 -31.73
CA ILE A 7 9.51 38.55 -30.89
C ILE A 7 8.86 38.99 -29.57
N ILE A 8 9.43 40.03 -28.95
CA ILE A 8 8.96 40.56 -27.65
C ILE A 8 7.58 41.22 -27.78
N GLU A 9 7.33 41.98 -28.86
CA GLU A 9 6.03 42.64 -29.06
C GLU A 9 4.91 41.64 -29.38
N ARG A 10 5.21 40.49 -30.02
CA ARG A 10 4.22 39.45 -30.34
C ARG A 10 3.72 38.69 -29.11
N ASP A 11 4.56 38.56 -28.08
CA ASP A 11 4.20 37.89 -26.82
C ASP A 11 3.30 38.75 -25.93
N SER A 12 3.44 40.09 -25.96
CA SER A 12 2.58 40.97 -25.15
C SER A 12 1.14 41.07 -25.68
N ALA A 13 0.93 40.81 -26.98
CA ALA A 13 -0.32 41.09 -27.69
C ALA A 13 -1.18 39.84 -27.97
N LYS A 14 -0.67 38.64 -27.72
CA LYS A 14 -1.45 37.39 -27.81
C LYS A 14 -1.33 36.72 -26.46
N GLY A 15 -2.46 36.39 -25.83
CA GLY A 15 -2.50 35.56 -24.63
C GLY A 15 -1.97 34.17 -24.91
N VAL A 16 -0.65 34.06 -25.08
CA VAL A 16 0.05 32.80 -25.22
C VAL A 16 0.11 32.24 -23.80
N LEU A 17 -0.79 31.30 -23.52
CA LEU A 17 -0.66 30.43 -22.38
C LEU A 17 0.69 29.72 -22.53
N HIS A 18 1.66 30.12 -21.71
CA HIS A 18 2.85 29.31 -21.48
C HIS A 18 2.38 28.03 -20.79
N TYR A 19 2.03 27.03 -21.59
CA TYR A 19 2.07 25.67 -21.08
C TYR A 19 3.54 25.37 -20.78
N GLY A 20 3.75 24.63 -19.70
CA GLY A 20 5.05 24.31 -19.14
C GLY A 20 6.03 23.61 -20.10
N SER A 21 7.10 23.04 -19.56
CA SER A 21 8.02 22.22 -20.38
C SER A 21 7.27 21.08 -21.08
N GLU A 22 7.83 20.54 -22.18
CA GLU A 22 7.21 19.42 -22.90
C GLU A 22 6.91 18.23 -21.96
N GLU A 23 7.76 18.00 -20.95
CA GLU A 23 7.52 17.03 -19.87
C GLU A 23 6.30 17.38 -18.99
N GLU A 24 6.04 18.65 -18.71
CA GLU A 24 4.84 19.10 -17.97
C GLU A 24 3.57 18.94 -18.81
N LEU A 25 3.65 19.11 -20.13
CA LEU A 25 2.56 18.83 -21.06
C LEU A 25 2.26 17.32 -21.18
N TYR A 26 3.27 16.46 -21.12
CA TYR A 26 3.08 15.00 -21.10
C TYR A 26 2.31 14.53 -19.85
N LYS A 27 2.55 15.17 -18.70
CA LYS A 27 1.77 14.97 -17.46
C LYS A 27 0.32 15.44 -17.58
N MET A 28 0.02 16.36 -18.49
CA MET A 28 -1.34 16.87 -18.76
C MET A 28 -2.03 16.12 -19.90
N SER A 29 -1.38 15.13 -20.52
CA SER A 29 -2.08 14.27 -21.48
C SER A 29 -3.20 13.52 -20.74
N PRO A 30 -4.39 13.33 -21.34
CA PRO A 30 -5.48 12.59 -20.69
C PRO A 30 -5.06 11.19 -20.20
N TYR A 31 -4.08 10.58 -20.87
CA TYR A 31 -3.50 9.30 -20.49
C TYR A 31 -2.57 9.42 -19.26
N GLY A 32 -1.68 10.43 -19.23
CA GLY A 32 -0.78 10.65 -18.09
C GLY A 32 -1.51 11.07 -16.81
N LEU A 33 -2.59 11.87 -16.94
CA LEU A 33 -3.46 12.21 -15.81
C LEU A 33 -4.19 10.98 -15.26
N TYR A 34 -4.68 10.10 -16.15
CA TYR A 34 -5.34 8.87 -15.76
C TYR A 34 -4.40 7.90 -15.04
N GLU A 35 -3.19 7.68 -15.55
CA GLU A 35 -2.18 6.84 -14.90
C GLU A 35 -1.80 7.39 -13.53
N TYR A 36 -1.60 8.70 -13.41
CA TYR A 36 -1.30 9.35 -12.14
C TYR A 36 -2.42 9.22 -11.11
N GLU A 37 -3.68 9.43 -11.51
CA GLU A 37 -4.84 9.23 -10.65
C GLU A 37 -4.98 7.77 -10.19
N GLN A 38 -4.70 6.80 -11.07
CA GLN A 38 -4.67 5.39 -10.71
C GLN A 38 -3.59 5.08 -9.68
N GLU A 39 -2.37 5.58 -9.88
CA GLU A 39 -1.27 5.38 -8.93
C GLU A 39 -1.58 5.96 -7.55
N GLN A 40 -2.21 7.15 -7.51
CA GLN A 40 -2.64 7.75 -6.24
C GLN A 40 -3.71 6.91 -5.55
N GLN A 41 -4.75 6.49 -6.28
CA GLN A 41 -5.81 5.63 -5.73
C GLN A 41 -5.24 4.30 -5.22
N GLU A 42 -4.28 3.71 -5.94
CA GLU A 42 -3.63 2.48 -5.50
C GLU A 42 -2.79 2.71 -4.24
N ALA A 43 -2.06 3.82 -4.15
CA ALA A 43 -1.27 4.18 -2.98
C ALA A 43 -2.15 4.40 -1.74
N GLU A 44 -3.27 5.10 -1.90
CA GLU A 44 -4.28 5.31 -0.85
C GLU A 44 -4.89 3.98 -0.40
N TYR A 45 -5.35 3.15 -1.33
CA TYR A 45 -5.89 1.83 -1.02
C TYR A 45 -4.88 0.95 -0.28
N ARG A 46 -3.60 0.96 -0.70
CA ARG A 46 -2.52 0.23 0.00
C ARG A 46 -2.30 0.77 1.42
N ALA A 47 -2.45 2.08 1.64
CA ALA A 47 -2.34 2.66 2.97
C ALA A 47 -3.51 2.23 3.88
N LEU A 48 -4.73 2.24 3.37
CA LEU A 48 -5.91 1.74 4.08
C LEU A 48 -5.79 0.25 4.40
N LEU A 49 -5.35 -0.56 3.44
CA LEU A 49 -5.10 -1.99 3.65
C LEU A 49 -4.06 -2.24 4.75
N ARG A 50 -2.97 -1.46 4.78
CA ARG A 50 -1.97 -1.55 5.86
C ARG A 50 -2.60 -1.21 7.22
N LYS A 51 -3.37 -0.12 7.30
CA LYS A 51 -4.08 0.29 8.53
C LYS A 51 -5.02 -0.82 9.00
N ALA A 52 -5.83 -1.38 8.11
CA ALA A 52 -6.74 -2.48 8.39
C ALA A 52 -6.01 -3.75 8.88
N MET A 53 -4.84 -4.07 8.30
CA MET A 53 -4.02 -5.19 8.77
C MET A 53 -3.48 -4.98 10.19
N TYR A 54 -3.05 -3.76 10.53
CA TYR A 54 -2.60 -3.47 11.90
C TYR A 54 -3.73 -3.61 12.91
N MET A 55 -4.93 -3.11 12.58
CA MET A 55 -6.13 -3.29 13.42
C MET A 55 -6.46 -4.77 13.58
N ALA A 56 -6.45 -5.55 12.50
CA ALA A 56 -6.69 -6.99 12.55
C ALA A 56 -5.64 -7.76 13.36
N LEU A 57 -4.38 -7.34 13.33
CA LEU A 57 -3.33 -7.91 14.17
C LEU A 57 -3.57 -7.61 15.65
N SER A 58 -4.02 -6.40 15.99
CA SER A 58 -4.42 -6.03 17.35
C SER A 58 -5.56 -6.91 17.85
N ASP A 59 -6.62 -7.08 17.04
CA ASP A 59 -7.74 -7.96 17.38
C ASP A 59 -7.28 -9.41 17.61
N LEU A 60 -6.38 -9.91 16.74
CA LEU A 60 -5.85 -11.26 16.85
C LEU A 60 -5.03 -11.42 18.14
N GLN A 61 -4.26 -10.41 18.54
CA GLN A 61 -3.50 -10.40 19.79
C GLN A 61 -4.42 -10.48 21.00
N GLU A 62 -5.53 -9.75 21.01
CA GLU A 62 -6.49 -9.76 22.11
C GLU A 62 -7.29 -11.07 22.19
N TRP A 63 -7.75 -11.59 21.05
CA TRP A 63 -8.62 -12.76 21.00
C TRP A 63 -7.86 -14.08 21.07
N ASN A 64 -6.69 -14.17 20.43
CA ASN A 64 -5.87 -15.37 20.43
C ASN A 64 -4.36 -15.03 20.37
N PRO A 65 -3.75 -14.72 21.53
CA PRO A 65 -2.33 -14.37 21.62
C PRO A 65 -1.41 -15.40 21.00
N HIS A 66 -1.74 -16.69 21.12
CA HIS A 66 -0.92 -17.77 20.56
C HIS A 66 -0.88 -17.74 19.02
N TRP A 67 -2.00 -17.45 18.36
CA TRP A 67 -2.01 -17.30 16.89
C TRP A 67 -1.29 -16.04 16.45
N TYR A 68 -1.45 -14.95 17.19
CA TYR A 68 -0.70 -13.72 16.97
C TYR A 68 0.82 -13.97 17.04
N GLU A 69 1.32 -14.60 18.11
CA GLU A 69 2.74 -14.93 18.27
C GLU A 69 3.26 -15.78 17.12
N LEU A 70 2.58 -16.86 16.75
CA LEU A 70 3.02 -17.72 15.64
C LEU A 70 3.03 -17.01 14.28
N VAL A 71 2.02 -16.18 14.00
CA VAL A 71 1.93 -15.43 12.73
C VAL A 71 3.03 -14.37 12.68
N THR A 72 3.20 -13.60 13.74
CA THR A 72 4.23 -12.54 13.81
C THR A 72 5.63 -13.13 13.77
N GLU A 73 5.89 -14.21 14.50
CA GLU A 73 7.19 -14.89 14.47
C GLU A 73 7.51 -15.43 13.07
N TYR A 74 6.54 -16.04 12.38
CA TYR A 74 6.80 -16.65 11.08
C TYR A 74 6.83 -15.66 9.90
N TYR A 75 6.11 -14.53 9.97
CA TYR A 75 6.02 -13.58 8.84
C TYR A 75 6.74 -12.24 9.08
N LEU A 76 6.93 -11.83 10.33
CA LEU A 76 7.50 -10.52 10.68
C LEU A 76 8.91 -10.60 11.31
N SER A 77 9.42 -11.80 11.60
CA SER A 77 10.80 -11.95 12.08
C SER A 77 11.80 -11.90 10.93
N GLU A 78 12.92 -11.22 11.17
CA GLU A 78 14.08 -11.22 10.29
C GLU A 78 15.33 -11.73 11.05
N PRO A 79 16.03 -12.78 10.55
CA PRO A 79 15.67 -13.60 9.40
C PRO A 79 14.41 -14.44 9.66
N ARG A 80 13.67 -14.73 8.59
CA ARG A 80 12.45 -15.53 8.67
C ARG A 80 12.76 -16.97 9.11
N PRO A 81 12.18 -17.47 10.21
CA PRO A 81 12.42 -18.84 10.66
C PRO A 81 11.70 -19.85 9.76
N THR A 82 12.21 -21.08 9.73
CA THR A 82 11.48 -22.20 9.11
C THR A 82 10.34 -22.66 10.02
N LEU A 83 9.32 -23.31 9.44
CA LEU A 83 8.21 -23.87 10.23
C LEU A 83 8.66 -24.95 11.22
N GLU A 84 9.79 -25.60 10.94
CA GLU A 84 10.40 -26.60 11.81
C GLU A 84 11.07 -25.93 13.02
N GLN A 85 11.84 -24.86 12.80
CA GLN A 85 12.43 -24.04 13.87
C GLN A 85 11.37 -23.42 14.78
N VAL A 86 10.25 -22.95 14.21
CA VAL A 86 9.11 -22.48 15.02
C VAL A 86 8.51 -23.65 15.81
N GLY A 87 8.34 -24.82 15.20
CA GLY A 87 7.84 -26.01 15.91
C GLY A 87 8.69 -26.38 17.11
N GLU A 88 10.02 -26.41 16.94
CA GLU A 88 10.98 -26.70 18.01
C GLU A 88 10.86 -25.74 19.19
N ARG A 89 10.74 -24.42 18.93
CA ARG A 89 10.62 -23.40 19.98
C ARG A 89 9.35 -23.55 20.83
N TYR A 90 8.24 -23.93 20.21
CA TYR A 90 6.94 -24.11 20.88
C TYR A 90 6.70 -25.55 21.34
N GLY A 91 7.65 -26.47 21.14
CA GLY A 91 7.52 -27.88 21.52
C GLY A 91 6.43 -28.63 20.74
N VAL A 92 6.18 -28.25 19.49
CA VAL A 92 5.13 -28.83 18.64
C VAL A 92 5.66 -29.26 17.27
N SER A 93 4.94 -30.15 16.60
CA SER A 93 5.30 -30.58 15.25
C SER A 93 5.14 -29.46 14.20
N ARG A 94 5.93 -29.53 13.13
CA ARG A 94 5.79 -28.64 11.95
C ARG A 94 4.36 -28.58 11.42
N GLN A 95 3.65 -29.71 11.42
CA GLN A 95 2.27 -29.82 10.95
C GLN A 95 1.30 -29.05 11.86
N ALA A 96 1.52 -29.11 13.19
CA ALA A 96 0.74 -28.35 14.16
C ALA A 96 0.94 -26.84 13.95
N VAL A 97 2.18 -26.37 13.81
CA VAL A 97 2.48 -24.96 13.49
C VAL A 97 1.79 -24.53 12.21
N THR A 98 1.92 -25.32 11.14
CA THR A 98 1.30 -25.02 9.84
C THR A 98 -0.21 -24.86 9.97
N LYS A 99 -0.86 -25.74 10.74
CA LYS A 99 -2.31 -25.72 10.97
C LYS A 99 -2.71 -24.48 11.78
N SER A 100 -1.97 -24.14 12.82
CA SER A 100 -2.23 -22.96 13.66
C SER A 100 -2.06 -21.66 12.86
N ILE A 101 -0.97 -21.52 12.11
CA ILE A 101 -0.72 -20.34 11.25
C ILE A 101 -1.83 -20.20 10.20
N ARG A 102 -2.25 -21.30 9.55
CA ARG A 102 -3.35 -21.23 8.58
C ARG A 102 -4.64 -20.70 9.20
N LYS A 103 -4.98 -21.16 10.40
CA LYS A 103 -6.17 -20.67 11.14
C LYS A 103 -6.02 -19.21 11.52
N GLY A 104 -4.88 -18.82 12.09
CA GLY A 104 -4.57 -17.43 12.41
C GLY A 104 -4.69 -16.52 11.21
N MET A 105 -4.13 -16.91 10.07
CA MET A 105 -4.21 -16.16 8.81
C MET A 105 -5.64 -16.07 8.23
N THR A 106 -6.46 -17.11 8.37
CA THR A 106 -7.87 -17.06 7.96
C THR A 106 -8.63 -16.02 8.78
N VAL A 107 -8.45 -16.01 10.09
CA VAL A 107 -9.10 -15.02 10.97
C VAL A 107 -8.56 -13.63 10.70
N LEU A 108 -7.23 -13.47 10.60
CA LEU A 108 -6.60 -12.19 10.31
C LEU A 108 -7.13 -11.56 9.02
N ARG A 109 -7.29 -12.37 7.96
CA ARG A 109 -7.86 -11.90 6.69
C ARG A 109 -9.32 -11.47 6.83
N CYS A 110 -10.11 -12.20 7.61
CA CYS A 110 -11.50 -11.86 7.87
C CYS A 110 -11.60 -10.50 8.56
N HIS A 111 -10.85 -10.30 9.65
CA HIS A 111 -10.81 -9.03 10.38
C HIS A 111 -10.25 -7.89 9.54
N ALA A 112 -9.17 -8.12 8.78
CA ALA A 112 -8.60 -7.09 7.92
C ALA A 112 -9.60 -6.64 6.84
N ASN A 113 -10.40 -7.55 6.28
CA ASN A 113 -11.44 -7.18 5.31
C ASN A 113 -12.59 -6.40 5.96
N MET A 114 -12.95 -6.73 7.20
CA MET A 114 -13.97 -5.97 7.95
C MET A 114 -13.49 -4.54 8.21
N HIS A 115 -12.30 -4.38 8.79
CA HIS A 115 -11.70 -3.06 9.03
C HIS A 115 -11.48 -2.26 7.75
N LEU A 116 -11.08 -2.92 6.65
CA LEU A 116 -10.93 -2.26 5.37
C LEU A 116 -12.29 -1.76 4.84
N ALA A 117 -13.35 -2.54 4.98
CA ALA A 117 -14.68 -2.13 4.58
C ALA A 117 -15.17 -0.94 5.42
N GLU A 118 -14.89 -0.92 6.73
CA GLU A 118 -15.21 0.21 7.60
C GLU A 118 -14.46 1.48 7.17
N LEU A 119 -13.14 1.38 6.97
CA LEU A 119 -12.29 2.50 6.55
C LEU A 119 -12.62 3.07 5.17
N LEU A 120 -13.21 2.28 4.27
CA LEU A 120 -13.66 2.74 2.96
C LEU A 120 -15.01 3.46 3.00
N ASN A 121 -15.77 3.32 4.09
CA ASN A 121 -17.07 3.96 4.29
C ASN A 121 -17.02 5.20 5.22
N GLU A 122 -15.85 5.51 5.80
CA GLU A 122 -15.57 6.74 6.56
C GLU A 122 -15.30 7.94 5.63
#